data_AF-A0A3B9IGH2-F1
#
_entry.id   AF-A0A3B9IGH2-F1
#
_cell.length_a   1.000
_cell.length_b   1.000
_cell.length_c   1.000
_cell.angle_alpha   90.00
_cell.angle_beta   90.00
_cell.angle_gamma   90.00
#
_symmetry.space_group_name_H-M   'P 1'
#
loop_
_entity.id
_entity.type
_entity.pdbx_description
1 polymer ?
#
loop_
_entity_poly.entity_id
_entity_poly.type
_entity_poly.pdbx_seq_one_letter_code
_entity_poly.pdbx_strand_id
1 'polypeptide(L)' 'TSIGIEEPALFSEPGLFLVRADGTLYYMAIQTMPFARPPARELLAALDFVIKADYPARGEYQGAV' A
#
# COMPACT_ATOMS: atom_id res chain seq x y z
N THR A 1 -10.35 8.80 22.41
CA THR A 1 -10.36 7.45 21.79
C THR A 1 -10.87 6.41 22.76
N SER A 2 -11.14 5.19 22.28
CA SER A 2 -11.53 4.00 23.06
C SER A 2 -10.53 3.57 24.15
N ILE A 3 -9.40 4.26 24.29
CA ILE A 3 -8.36 4.05 25.30
C ILE A 3 -7.99 5.32 26.09
N GLY A 4 -8.81 6.38 26.05
CA GLY A 4 -8.60 7.59 26.86
C GLY A 4 -7.52 8.55 26.34
N ILE A 5 -7.01 8.34 25.14
CA ILE A 5 -6.09 9.27 24.45
C ILE A 5 -6.92 10.27 23.64
N GLU A 6 -6.53 11.54 23.63
CA GLU A 6 -7.13 12.55 22.75
C GLU A 6 -6.51 12.44 21.36
N GLU A 7 -7.34 12.31 20.32
CA GLU A 7 -6.87 12.27 18.93
C GLU A 7 -6.65 13.70 18.40
N PRO A 8 -5.64 13.92 17.54
CA PRO A 8 -5.49 15.20 16.85
C PRO A 8 -6.73 15.53 16.00
N ALA A 9 -7.04 16.82 15.87
CA ALA A 9 -8.14 17.28 15.00
C ALA A 9 -7.96 16.89 13.51
N LEU A 10 -6.71 16.64 13.10
CA LEU A 10 -6.35 16.06 11.81
C LEU A 10 -5.57 14.78 12.05
N PHE A 11 -6.20 13.65 11.80
CA PHE A 11 -5.59 12.33 11.92
C PHE A 11 -5.09 11.86 10.55
N SER A 12 -3.81 11.50 10.46
CA SER A 12 -3.27 10.88 9.24
C SER A 12 -3.56 9.40 9.26
N GLU A 13 -4.37 8.95 8.31
CA GLU A 13 -4.68 7.54 8.16
C GLU A 13 -3.42 6.74 7.86
N PRO A 14 -3.18 5.61 8.56
CA PRO A 14 -2.05 4.77 8.26
C PRO A 14 -2.24 4.15 6.88
N GLY A 15 -1.19 4.25 6.06
CA GLY A 15 -1.17 3.71 4.71
C GLY A 15 0.14 2.96 4.43
N LEU A 16 0.03 1.89 3.65
CA LEU A 16 1.16 1.20 3.02
C LEU A 16 1.14 1.52 1.52
N PHE A 17 2.27 2.00 1.03
CA PHE A 17 2.45 2.38 -0.37
C PHE A 17 3.67 1.65 -0.93
N LEU A 18 3.51 1.00 -2.08
CA LEU A 18 4.64 0.47 -2.86
C LEU A 18 4.84 1.38 -4.06
N VAL A 19 6.01 2.01 -4.12
CA VAL A 19 6.39 2.96 -5.15
C VAL A 19 7.56 2.37 -5.92
N ARG A 20 7.46 2.34 -7.24
CA ARG A 20 8.55 1.90 -8.11
C ARG A 20 9.68 2.95 -8.11
N ALA A 21 10.86 2.55 -8.58
CA ALA A 21 12.03 3.44 -8.63
C ALA A 21 11.82 4.66 -9.56
N ASP A 22 10.92 4.56 -10.53
CA ASP A 22 10.52 5.66 -11.43
C ASP A 22 9.51 6.64 -10.80
N GLY A 23 9.11 6.41 -9.54
CA GLY A 23 8.16 7.24 -8.82
C GLY A 23 6.68 6.88 -9.06
N THR A 24 6.39 5.85 -9.87
CA THR A 24 5.01 5.40 -10.09
C THR A 24 4.49 4.58 -8.90
N LEU A 25 3.20 4.74 -8.58
CA LEU A 25 2.55 3.99 -7.52
C LEU A 25 2.11 2.61 -8.03
N TYR A 26 2.59 1.55 -7.39
CA TYR A 26 2.25 0.17 -7.72
C TYR A 26 1.05 -0.37 -6.92
N TYR A 27 1.05 -0.08 -5.62
CA TYR A 27 0.07 -0.60 -4.67
C TYR A 27 -0.16 0.40 -3.55
N MET A 28 -1.39 0.46 -3.07
CA MET A 28 -1.80 1.27 -1.92
C MET A 28 -2.79 0.47 -1.07
N ALA A 29 -2.59 0.48 0.24
CA ALA A 29 -3.59 0.10 1.23
C ALA A 29 -3.68 1.20 2.29
N ILE A 30 -4.87 1.80 2.42
CA ILE A 30 -5.18 2.81 3.44
C ILE A 30 -6.36 2.27 4.25
N GLN A 31 -6.28 2.37 5.57
CA GLN A 31 -7.37 1.95 6.45
C GLN A 31 -7.34 2.64 7.82
N THR A 32 -8.50 3.02 8.33
CA THR A 32 -8.67 3.58 9.67
C THR A 32 -8.66 2.52 10.77
N MET A 33 -8.94 1.26 10.42
CA MET A 33 -8.97 0.16 11.38
C MET A 33 -7.55 -0.06 11.96
N PRO A 34 -7.39 -0.31 13.28
CA PRO A 34 -6.08 -0.67 13.85
C PRO A 34 -5.62 -2.10 13.46
N PHE A 35 -6.53 -2.92 12.93
CA PHE A 35 -6.33 -4.32 12.55
C PHE A 35 -6.53 -4.52 11.04
N ALA A 36 -6.18 -5.70 10.52
CA ALA A 36 -6.28 -6.08 9.10
C ALA A 36 -5.27 -5.42 8.14
N ARG A 37 -4.17 -4.89 8.67
CA ARG A 37 -3.05 -4.42 7.84
C ARG A 37 -2.45 -5.58 7.04
N PRO A 38 -1.98 -5.36 5.79
CA PRO A 38 -1.32 -6.38 5.01
C PRO A 38 -0.13 -6.98 5.79
N PRO A 39 -0.04 -8.32 5.93
CA PRO A 39 1.07 -8.92 6.64
C PRO A 39 2.35 -8.86 5.78
N ALA A 40 3.44 -8.40 6.40
CA ALA A 40 4.66 -8.03 5.67
C ALA A 40 5.31 -9.21 4.93
N ARG A 41 5.23 -10.42 5.48
CA ARG A 41 5.85 -11.62 4.88
C ARG A 41 5.19 -12.00 3.57
N GLU A 42 3.87 -12.01 3.52
CA GLU A 42 3.08 -12.29 2.32
C GLU A 42 3.28 -11.18 1.28
N LEU A 43 3.41 -9.92 1.73
CA LEU A 43 3.71 -8.79 0.85
C LEU A 43 5.08 -8.92 0.19
N LEU A 44 6.12 -9.33 0.94
CA LEU A 44 7.46 -9.56 0.41
C LEU A 44 7.47 -10.70 -0.62
N ALA A 45 6.81 -11.83 -0.32
CA ALA A 45 6.71 -12.94 -1.28
C ALA A 45 5.96 -12.55 -2.56
N ALA A 46 4.92 -11.71 -2.46
CA ALA A 46 4.25 -11.16 -3.62
C ALA A 46 5.16 -10.21 -4.42
N LEU A 47 5.97 -9.40 -3.73
CA LEU A 47 6.92 -8.49 -4.37
C LEU A 47 8.00 -9.24 -5.16
N ASP A 48 8.50 -10.37 -4.65
CA ASP A 48 9.42 -11.24 -5.39
C ASP A 48 8.84 -11.68 -6.74
N PHE A 49 7.55 -12.08 -6.75
CA PHE A 49 6.85 -12.44 -7.98
C PHE A 49 6.67 -11.22 -8.90
N VAL A 50 6.20 -10.09 -8.37
CA VAL A 50 5.96 -8.86 -9.12
C VAL A 50 7.22 -8.40 -9.84
N ILE A 51 8.35 -8.36 -9.13
CA ILE A 51 9.65 -7.95 -9.70
C ILE A 51 10.10 -8.94 -10.75
N LYS A 52 10.02 -10.26 -10.46
CA LYS A 52 10.47 -11.31 -11.38
C LYS A 52 9.65 -11.34 -12.67
N ALA A 53 8.34 -11.12 -12.58
CA ALA A 53 7.42 -11.23 -13.71
C ALA A 53 7.18 -9.90 -14.43
N ASP A 54 7.79 -8.81 -13.96
CA ASP A 54 7.45 -7.43 -14.37
C ASP A 54 5.92 -7.21 -14.37
N TYR A 55 5.28 -7.68 -13.30
CA TYR A 55 3.82 -7.80 -13.28
C TYR A 55 3.18 -6.42 -13.10
N PRO A 56 2.27 -6.00 -13.99
CA PRO A 56 1.72 -4.65 -13.95
C PRO A 56 0.86 -4.43 -12.71
N ALA A 57 0.76 -3.16 -12.30
CA ALA A 57 -0.23 -2.77 -11.32
C ALA A 57 -1.63 -3.02 -11.90
N ARG A 58 -2.59 -3.34 -11.03
CA ARG A 58 -3.96 -3.56 -11.49
C ARG A 58 -4.51 -2.28 -12.11
N GLY A 59 -4.96 -2.36 -13.36
CA GLY A 59 -5.50 -1.22 -14.11
C GLY A 59 -4.45 -0.29 -14.71
N GLU A 60 -3.17 -0.68 -14.69
CA GLU A 60 -2.10 0.04 -15.38
C GLU A 60 -2.38 0.09 -16.88
N TYR A 61 -2.42 1.29 -17.46
CA TYR A 61 -2.62 1.48 -18.89
C TYR A 61 -1.31 1.15 -19.63
N GLN A 62 -1.34 0.12 -20.47
CA GLN A 62 -0.19 -0.34 -21.24
C GLN A 62 -0.20 0.12 -22.71
N GLY A 63 -1.13 1.00 -23.10
CA GLY A 63 -1.25 1.50 -24.47
C GLY A 63 -0.38 2.74 -24.73
N ALA A 64 -0.39 3.19 -25.99
CA ALA A 64 0.26 4.45 -26.36
C ALA A 64 -0.53 5.66 -25.80
N VAL A 65 0.20 6.62 -25.22
CA VAL A 65 -0.31 7.92 -24.73
C VAL A 65 0.01 9.00 -25.75
#